data_AF-A0A3N5WYM1-F1
#
_entry.id   AF-A0A3N5WYM1-F1
#
_cell.length_a   1.000
_cell.length_b   1.000
_cell.length_c   1.000
_cell.angle_alpha   90.00
_cell.angle_beta   90.00
_cell.angle_gamma   90.00
#
_symmetry.space_group_name_H-M   'P 1'
#
loop_
_entity.id
_entity.type
_entity.pdbx_description
1 polymer ?
#
loop_
_entity_poly.entity_id
_entity_poly.type
_entity_poly.pdbx_seq_one_letter_code
_entity_poly.pdbx_strand_id
1 'polypeptide(L)'
;MTAFNEMLLASFTTPMHVDTNPVSMLWLLPLLVSFVVVYKATKVYKIRPYPFIRESAVLFGSILAFIIVIALVLYGVTWIMTDQLPALLNKSAF
;
A
#
# COMPACT_ATOMS: atom_id res chain seq x y z
N MET A 1 -20.82 32.50 -6.96
CA MET A 1 -19.97 31.66 -7.83
C MET A 1 -18.50 31.60 -7.38
N THR A 2 -18.16 32.07 -6.17
CA THR A 2 -16.78 32.01 -5.63
C THR A 2 -16.58 30.84 -4.68
N ALA A 3 -17.54 30.59 -3.78
CA ALA A 3 -17.46 29.51 -2.78
C ALA A 3 -17.27 28.10 -3.38
N PHE A 4 -17.88 27.80 -4.53
CA PHE A 4 -17.68 26.52 -5.21
C PHE A 4 -16.27 26.38 -5.78
N ASN A 5 -15.74 27.44 -6.39
CA ASN A 5 -14.38 27.45 -6.94
C ASN A 5 -13.33 27.36 -5.82
N GLU A 6 -13.57 28.05 -4.70
CA GLU A 6 -12.73 27.98 -3.51
C GLU A 6 -12.76 26.58 -2.89
N MET A 7 -13.94 25.95 -2.78
CA MET A 7 -14.07 24.58 -2.29
C MET A 7 -13.37 23.56 -3.21
N LEU A 8 -13.48 23.74 -4.54
CA LEU A 8 -12.74 22.92 -5.50
C LEU A 8 -11.24 23.11 -5.35
N LEU A 9 -10.74 24.35 -5.27
CA LEU A 9 -9.32 24.62 -5.06
C LEU A 9 -8.83 24.02 -3.75
N ALA A 10 -9.61 24.13 -2.68
CA ALA A 10 -9.30 23.57 -1.36
C ALA A 10 -9.20 22.04 -1.40
N SER A 11 -10.05 21.36 -2.18
CA SER A 11 -10.00 19.90 -2.33
C SER A 11 -8.68 19.38 -2.92
N PHE A 12 -7.93 20.21 -3.65
CA PHE A 12 -6.63 19.84 -4.22
C PHE A 12 -5.43 20.45 -3.47
N THR A 13 -5.65 21.51 -2.69
CA THR A 13 -4.57 22.24 -1.99
C THR A 13 -4.50 21.95 -0.50
N THR A 14 -5.57 21.45 0.11
CA THR A 14 -5.55 21.01 1.51
C THR A 14 -4.95 19.59 1.60
N PRO A 15 -4.02 19.34 2.54
CA PRO A 15 -3.46 18.01 2.74
C PRO A 15 -4.58 17.02 3.08
N MET A 16 -4.71 15.96 2.29
CA MET A 16 -5.62 14.87 2.60
C MET A 16 -5.08 14.11 3.82
N HIS A 17 -5.88 14.03 4.88
CA HIS A 17 -5.55 13.20 6.02
C HIS A 17 -5.77 11.74 5.63
N VAL A 18 -4.69 10.96 5.56
CA VAL A 18 -4.75 9.52 5.30
C VAL A 18 -4.48 8.83 6.63
N ASP A 19 -5.52 8.25 7.20
CA ASP A 19 -5.40 7.50 8.44
C ASP A 19 -4.52 6.25 8.25
N THR A 20 -3.77 5.88 9.29
CA THR A 20 -2.89 4.70 9.32
C THR A 20 -3.54 3.48 9.99
N ASN A 21 -4.86 3.51 10.12
CA ASN A 21 -5.67 2.41 10.63
C ASN A 21 -5.74 1.25 9.60
N PRO A 22 -5.85 -0.01 10.06
CA PRO A 22 -5.81 -1.20 9.19
C PRO A 22 -6.89 -1.20 8.11
N VAL A 23 -8.04 -0.58 8.40
CA VAL A 23 -9.16 -0.44 7.46
C VAL A 23 -8.80 0.47 6.30
N SER A 24 -8.06 1.56 6.54
CA SER A 24 -7.60 2.45 5.47
C SER A 24 -6.60 1.77 4.55
N MET A 25 -5.84 0.79 5.04
CA MET A 25 -4.96 -0.01 4.17
C MET A 25 -5.73 -0.90 3.19
N LEU A 26 -7.01 -1.24 3.45
CA LEU A 26 -7.83 -1.98 2.48
C LEU A 26 -8.11 -1.19 1.21
N TRP A 27 -8.04 0.16 1.26
CA TRP A 27 -8.14 1.01 0.07
C TRP A 27 -6.97 0.82 -0.90
N LEU A 28 -5.88 0.20 -0.48
CA LEU A 28 -4.80 -0.21 -1.39
C LEU A 28 -5.21 -1.35 -2.32
N LEU A 29 -6.20 -2.17 -1.94
CA LEU A 29 -6.66 -3.30 -2.76
C LEU A 29 -7.23 -2.87 -4.12
N PRO A 30 -8.22 -1.95 -4.22
CA PRO A 30 -8.72 -1.50 -5.52
C PRO A 30 -7.64 -0.80 -6.36
N LEU A 31 -6.71 -0.09 -5.70
CA LEU A 31 -5.56 0.53 -6.36
C LEU A 31 -4.65 -0.54 -6.98
N LEU A 32 -4.31 -1.57 -6.21
CA LEU A 32 -3.47 -2.69 -6.64
C LEU A 32 -4.11 -3.49 -7.77
N VAL A 33 -5.42 -3.76 -7.70
CA VAL A 33 -6.17 -4.40 -8.79
C VAL A 33 -6.02 -3.60 -10.09
N SER A 34 -6.17 -2.28 -10.01
CA SER A 34 -6.03 -1.41 -11.19
C SER A 34 -4.62 -1.50 -11.79
N PHE A 35 -3.57 -1.45 -10.97
CA PHE A 35 -2.19 -1.60 -11.44
C PHE A 35 -1.93 -2.94 -12.11
N VAL A 36 -2.39 -4.05 -11.52
CA VAL A 36 -2.16 -5.40 -12.06
C VAL A 36 -2.85 -5.57 -13.42
N VAL A 37 -4.09 -5.07 -13.54
CA VAL A 37 -4.84 -5.12 -14.81
C VAL A 37 -4.15 -4.29 -15.89
N VAL A 38 -3.75 -3.05 -15.58
CA VAL A 38 -3.07 -2.17 -16.55
C VAL A 38 -1.70 -2.72 -16.95
N TYR A 39 -0.93 -3.22 -15.98
CA TYR A 39 0.36 -3.87 -16.24
C TYR A 39 0.19 -5.06 -17.19
N LYS A 40 -0.77 -5.95 -16.92
CA LYS A 40 -0.99 -7.12 -17.77
C LYS A 40 -1.51 -6.71 -19.15
N ALA A 41 -2.37 -5.71 -19.24
CA ALA A 41 -2.94 -5.23 -20.49
C ALA A 41 -1.86 -4.65 -21.42
N THR A 42 -0.91 -3.88 -20.88
CA THR A 42 0.19 -3.30 -21.67
C THR A 42 1.21 -4.34 -22.15
N LYS A 43 1.39 -5.44 -21.40
CA LYS A 43 2.35 -6.50 -21.75
C LYS A 43 1.83 -7.53 -22.76
N VAL A 44 0.52 -7.63 -22.96
CA VAL A 44 -0.08 -8.73 -23.72
C VAL A 44 -0.49 -8.26 -25.12
N TYR A 45 0.04 -8.89 -26.16
CA TYR A 45 -0.26 -8.57 -27.57
C TYR A 45 -1.70 -8.90 -27.97
N LYS A 46 -2.33 -9.90 -27.34
CA LYS A 46 -3.73 -10.30 -27.61
C LYS A 46 -4.47 -10.64 -26.32
N ILE A 47 -5.46 -9.82 -25.98
CA ILE A 47 -6.24 -9.99 -24.75
C ILE A 47 -7.24 -11.14 -24.95
N ARG A 48 -7.03 -12.24 -24.21
CA ARG A 48 -8.00 -13.34 -24.08
C ARG A 48 -8.57 -13.29 -22.66
N PRO A 49 -9.90 -13.15 -22.46
CA PRO A 49 -10.47 -12.80 -21.16
C PRO A 49 -10.19 -13.83 -20.06
N TYR A 50 -10.35 -15.12 -20.37
CA TYR A 50 -10.14 -16.19 -19.39
C TYR A 50 -8.68 -16.31 -18.87
N PRO A 51 -7.66 -16.47 -19.73
CA PRO A 51 -6.27 -16.52 -19.25
C PRO A 51 -5.80 -15.17 -18.67
N PHE A 52 -6.29 -14.05 -19.21
CA PHE A 52 -5.96 -12.72 -18.70
C PHE A 52 -6.39 -12.53 -17.24
N ILE A 53 -7.63 -12.90 -16.90
CA ILE A 53 -8.15 -12.79 -15.53
C ILE A 53 -7.38 -13.73 -14.60
N ARG A 54 -7.14 -14.98 -15.01
CA ARG A 54 -6.41 -15.97 -14.19
C ARG A 54 -4.99 -15.49 -13.88
N GLU A 55 -4.27 -15.04 -14.89
CA GLU A 55 -2.89 -14.56 -14.72
C GLU A 55 -2.83 -13.26 -13.91
N SER A 56 -3.80 -12.36 -14.10
CA SER A 56 -3.92 -11.14 -13.29
C SER A 56 -4.23 -11.47 -11.82
N ALA A 57 -5.10 -12.43 -11.55
CA ALA A 57 -5.40 -12.87 -10.20
C ALA A 57 -4.19 -13.50 -9.49
N VAL A 58 -3.39 -14.30 -10.21
CA VAL A 58 -2.14 -14.87 -9.68
C VAL A 58 -1.12 -13.77 -9.36
N LEU A 59 -0.94 -12.80 -10.26
CA LEU A 59 -0.06 -11.65 -10.02
C LEU A 59 -0.50 -10.84 -8.81
N PHE A 60 -1.79 -10.52 -8.73
CA PHE A 60 -2.38 -9.81 -7.59
C PHE A 60 -2.14 -10.55 -6.27
N GLY A 61 -2.40 -11.86 -6.23
CA GLY A 61 -2.15 -12.70 -5.05
C GLY A 61 -0.68 -12.73 -4.65
N SER A 62 0.24 -12.81 -5.62
CA SER A 62 1.69 -12.81 -5.34
C SER A 62 2.18 -11.49 -4.73
N ILE A 63 1.65 -10.35 -5.21
CA ILE A 63 2.00 -9.04 -4.67
C ILE A 63 1.43 -8.87 -3.27
N LEU A 64 0.20 -9.33 -3.02
CA LEU A 64 -0.39 -9.31 -1.68
C LEU A 64 0.44 -10.11 -0.68
N ALA A 65 0.85 -11.33 -1.04
CA ALA A 65 1.69 -12.16 -0.19
C ALA A 65 3.02 -11.43 0.13
N PHE A 66 3.63 -10.79 -0.86
CA PHE A 66 4.84 -10.01 -0.67
C PHE A 66 4.66 -8.79 0.25
N ILE A 67 3.55 -8.05 0.11
CA ILE A 67 3.21 -6.92 1.00
C ILE A 67 3.07 -7.39 2.44
N ILE A 68 2.43 -8.54 2.69
CA ILE A 68 2.29 -9.11 4.04
C ILE A 68 3.65 -9.44 4.64
N VAL A 69 4.54 -10.08 3.86
CA VAL A 69 5.90 -10.39 4.33
C VAL A 69 6.66 -9.12 4.70
N ILE A 70 6.62 -8.09 3.86
CA ILE A 70 7.26 -6.81 4.16
C ILE A 70 6.68 -6.18 5.43
N ALA A 71 5.35 -6.19 5.59
CA ALA A 71 4.69 -5.64 6.78
C ALA A 71 5.16 -6.32 8.06
N LEU A 72 5.30 -7.65 8.05
CA LEU A 72 5.82 -8.42 9.20
C LEU A 72 7.29 -8.09 9.49
N VAL A 73 8.12 -7.97 8.45
CA VAL A 73 9.54 -7.60 8.60
C VAL A 73 9.65 -6.20 9.19
N LEU A 74 8.94 -5.22 8.64
CA LEU A 74 8.93 -3.85 9.15
C LEU A 74 8.44 -3.79 10.59
N TYR A 75 7.39 -4.52 10.93
CA TYR A 75 6.91 -4.63 12.31
C TYR A 75 8.01 -5.18 13.23
N GLY A 76 8.68 -6.27 12.84
CA GLY A 76 9.81 -6.82 13.60
C GLY A 76 10.97 -5.84 13.76
N VAL A 77 11.33 -5.11 12.70
CA VAL A 77 12.38 -4.07 12.76
C VAL A 77 11.98 -2.95 13.71
N THR A 78 10.73 -2.46 13.63
CA THR A 78 10.25 -1.42 14.55
C THR A 78 10.25 -1.89 16.00
N TRP A 79 9.86 -3.14 16.26
CA TRP A 79 9.92 -3.72 17.59
C TRP A 79 11.35 -3.74 18.16
N ILE A 80 12.32 -4.17 17.36
CA ILE A 80 13.73 -4.20 17.76
C ILE A 80 14.23 -2.78 18.05
N MET A 81 13.91 -1.82 17.17
CA MET A 81 14.36 -0.43 17.32
C MET A 81 13.71 0.27 18.52
N THR A 82 12.42 0.03 18.78
CA THR A 82 11.67 0.73 19.81
C THR A 82 11.84 0.13 21.20
N ASP A 83 11.92 -1.19 21.32
CA ASP A 83 11.89 -1.88 22.63
C ASP A 83 13.27 -2.44 23.02
N GLN A 84 13.91 -3.18 22.10
CA GLN A 84 15.17 -3.87 22.39
C GLN A 84 16.38 -2.93 22.41
N LEU A 85 16.46 -1.99 21.46
CA LEU A 85 17.59 -1.07 21.35
C LEU A 85 17.77 -0.19 22.61
N PRO A 86 16.73 0.48 23.15
CA PRO A 86 16.88 1.26 24.39
C PRO A 86 17.13 0.39 25.62
N ALA A 87 16.58 -0.84 25.68
CA ALA A 87 16.85 -1.78 26.78
C ALA A 87 18.32 -2.25 26.80
N LEU A 88 18.91 -2.51 25.63
CA LEU A 88 20.32 -2.88 25.51
C LEU A 88 21.27 -1.72 25.81
N LEU A 89 20.91 -0.50 25.38
CA LEU A 89 21.72 0.70 25.59
C LEU A 89 21.71 1.14 27.07
N ASN A 90 20.58 1.01 27.77
CA ASN A 90 20.50 1.21 29.23
C ASN A 90 21.28 0.15 30.02
N LYS A 91 21.41 -1.07 29.49
CA LYS A 91 22.17 -2.15 30.14
C LYS A 91 23.68 -2.01 29.98
N SER A 92 24.15 -1.36 28.91
CA SER A 92 25.57 -1.09 28.66
C SER A 92 26.09 0.22 29.27
N ALA A 93 25.20 1.08 29.77
CA ALA A 93 25.54 2.37 30.36
C ALA A 93 25.97 2.28 31.85
N PHE A 94 26.12 1.07 32.39
CA PHE A 94 26.65 0.78 33.73
C PHE A 94 27.81 -0.20 33.66
#